data_AF-B3VMU4-F1
#
_entry.id   AF-B3VMU4-F1
#
_cell.length_a   1.000
_cell.length_b   1.000
_cell.length_c   1.000
_cell.angle_alpha   90.00
_cell.angle_beta   90.00
_cell.angle_gamma   90.00
#
_symmetry.space_group_name_H-M   'P 1'
#
loop_
_entity.id
_entity.type
_entity.pdbx_description
1 polymer ?
#
loop_
_entity_poly.entity_id
_entity_poly.type
_entity_poly.pdbx_seq_one_letter_code
_entity_poly.pdbx_strand_id
1 'polypeptide(L)'
;WKHGGIVGVFGYGGGVIGRYCDQPEMFPAVAHFHTIRINQPSGKYYTTEYLEQLADLCEGRGSGITNMHGSTGDIVFLGSHTPQLEEIFWELTHNINQDLGGSGGNLRTPSACLGMSRCEYACIDTQAICHYMTNEYQDELHRPAFPYKFKFKFDGCPNCCVASIARSDLSFIGTWKDDIRMDQEAVKAYVGGELKSNGGAHAGRDWGPFDIQKEVVDLCPGECMAWDGSKLAIDN
;
A
#
# COMPACT_ATOMS: atom_id res chain seq x y z
N TRP A 1 -6.45 22.97 15.27
CA TRP A 1 -7.23 21.78 15.70
C TRP A 1 -6.91 21.45 17.15
N LYS A 2 -7.92 21.12 17.98
CA LYS A 2 -7.74 20.69 19.38
C LYS A 2 -6.99 19.36 19.51
N HIS A 3 -6.43 19.10 20.70
CA HIS A 3 -5.76 17.84 21.03
C HIS A 3 -6.75 16.67 21.07
N GLY A 4 -6.41 15.57 20.38
CA GLY A 4 -7.18 14.32 20.43
C GLY A 4 -8.64 14.41 19.94
N GLY A 5 -9.41 13.40 20.36
CA GLY A 5 -10.84 13.21 20.06
C GLY A 5 -11.18 11.72 20.04
N ILE A 6 -12.12 11.29 20.89
CA ILE A 6 -12.55 9.89 21.01
C ILE A 6 -13.98 9.78 20.51
N VAL A 7 -14.13 9.13 19.35
CA VAL A 7 -15.39 8.85 18.67
C VAL A 7 -15.21 7.55 17.89
N GLY A 8 -16.28 6.86 17.56
CA GLY A 8 -16.24 5.59 16.85
C GLY A 8 -17.65 5.08 16.56
N VAL A 9 -17.73 3.79 16.23
CA VAL A 9 -18.98 3.06 16.01
C VAL A 9 -19.07 1.88 16.98
N PHE A 10 -20.27 1.47 17.34
CA PHE A 10 -20.47 0.36 18.26
C PHE A 10 -19.89 -0.95 17.72
N GLY A 11 -19.35 -1.76 18.63
CA GLY A 11 -18.69 -3.03 18.30
C GLY A 11 -17.19 -2.90 18.02
N TYR A 12 -16.70 -1.72 17.62
CA TYR A 12 -15.29 -1.46 17.29
C TYR A 12 -14.64 -0.45 18.25
N GLY A 13 -13.36 -0.68 18.56
CA GLY A 13 -12.54 0.21 19.40
C GLY A 13 -11.66 1.17 18.60
N GLY A 14 -11.84 1.23 17.27
CA GLY A 14 -11.02 2.01 16.35
C GLY A 14 -11.71 2.24 15.00
N GLY A 15 -10.97 2.79 14.04
CA GLY A 15 -11.43 3.08 12.67
C GLY A 15 -11.77 4.55 12.39
N VAL A 16 -12.11 5.32 13.44
CA VAL A 16 -12.39 6.76 13.33
C VAL A 16 -11.36 7.56 14.14
N ILE A 17 -10.89 8.68 13.60
CA ILE A 17 -10.02 9.65 14.30
C ILE A 17 -10.84 10.91 14.58
N GLY A 18 -11.22 11.08 15.84
CA GLY A 18 -11.91 12.29 16.30
C GLY A 18 -11.03 13.51 16.18
N ARG A 19 -11.62 14.61 15.69
CA ARG A 19 -10.96 15.90 15.55
C ARG A 19 -11.98 17.03 15.64
N TYR A 20 -11.57 18.12 16.30
CA TYR A 20 -12.40 19.28 16.60
C TYR A 20 -11.63 20.58 16.35
N CYS A 21 -12.25 21.55 15.67
CA CYS A 21 -11.66 22.86 15.45
C CYS A 21 -11.43 23.58 16.80
N ASP A 22 -10.34 24.34 16.92
CA ASP A 22 -10.04 25.17 18.09
C ASP A 22 -10.76 26.53 18.07
N GLN A 23 -11.36 26.91 16.93
CA GLN A 23 -12.16 28.12 16.73
C GLN A 23 -13.56 27.79 16.16
N PRO A 24 -14.41 27.08 16.93
CA PRO A 24 -15.70 26.58 16.41
C PRO A 24 -16.71 27.69 16.10
N GLU A 25 -16.63 28.86 16.75
CA GLU A 25 -17.51 30.00 16.45
C GLU A 25 -17.14 30.65 15.11
N MET A 26 -15.84 30.73 14.78
CA MET A 26 -15.37 31.26 13.50
C MET A 26 -15.58 30.28 12.35
N PHE A 27 -15.42 28.98 12.62
CA PHE A 27 -15.51 27.92 11.61
C PHE A 27 -16.46 26.81 12.05
N PRO A 28 -17.78 27.08 12.14
CA PRO A 28 -18.76 26.14 12.68
C PRO A 28 -18.88 24.86 11.85
N ALA A 29 -18.68 24.94 10.54
CA ALA A 29 -18.75 23.79 9.62
C ALA A 29 -17.70 22.71 9.93
N VAL A 30 -16.58 23.07 10.58
CA VAL A 30 -15.52 22.13 10.95
C VAL A 30 -15.34 22.02 12.47
N ALA A 31 -16.36 22.44 13.23
CA ALA A 31 -16.37 22.25 14.68
C ALA A 31 -16.13 20.77 15.04
N HIS A 32 -16.72 19.85 14.27
CA HIS A 32 -16.34 18.45 14.18
C HIS A 32 -15.79 18.19 12.78
N PHE A 33 -14.71 17.43 12.67
CA PHE A 33 -14.12 17.08 11.38
C PHE A 33 -13.42 15.74 11.45
N HIS A 34 -14.20 14.70 11.74
CA HIS A 34 -13.67 13.37 12.03
C HIS A 34 -13.17 12.70 10.75
N THR A 35 -12.09 11.95 10.87
CA THR A 35 -11.54 11.16 9.77
C THR A 35 -11.98 9.71 9.92
N ILE A 36 -12.59 9.15 8.88
CA ILE A 36 -13.03 7.75 8.85
C ILE A 36 -12.07 6.98 7.95
N ARG A 37 -11.50 5.89 8.47
CA ARG A 37 -10.63 4.99 7.73
C ARG A 37 -11.46 3.85 7.19
N ILE A 38 -11.38 3.61 5.89
CA ILE A 38 -12.10 2.55 5.19
C ILE A 38 -11.07 1.59 4.62
N ASN A 39 -11.24 0.29 4.89
CA ASN A 39 -10.28 -0.73 4.50
C ASN A 39 -10.24 -0.85 2.97
N GLN A 40 -9.07 -0.70 2.34
CA GLN A 40 -8.95 -0.74 0.89
C GLN A 40 -8.76 -2.16 0.34
N PRO A 41 -9.19 -2.46 -0.90
CA PRO A 41 -8.79 -3.69 -1.58
C PRO A 41 -7.26 -3.78 -1.75
N SER A 42 -6.72 -4.99 -1.63
CA SER A 42 -5.31 -5.28 -1.89
C SER A 42 -4.88 -4.75 -3.26
N GLY A 43 -3.70 -4.16 -3.35
CA GLY A 43 -3.21 -3.56 -4.61
C GLY A 43 -3.92 -2.28 -5.05
N LYS A 44 -5.00 -1.84 -4.38
CA LYS A 44 -5.76 -0.61 -4.69
C LYS A 44 -6.35 -0.59 -6.11
N TYR A 45 -6.80 -1.75 -6.58
CA TYR A 45 -7.58 -1.85 -7.80
C TYR A 45 -9.05 -1.55 -7.52
N TYR A 46 -9.68 -0.77 -8.40
CA TYR A 46 -11.05 -0.30 -8.24
C TYR A 46 -11.80 -0.37 -9.57
N THR A 47 -13.12 -0.50 -9.48
CA THR A 47 -14.05 -0.16 -10.56
C THR A 47 -14.58 1.27 -10.32
N THR A 48 -15.03 1.93 -11.39
CA THR A 48 -15.66 3.26 -11.26
C THR A 48 -16.93 3.18 -10.43
N GLU A 49 -17.76 2.16 -10.64
CA GLU A 49 -18.99 1.91 -9.88
C GLU A 49 -18.76 1.92 -8.36
N TYR A 50 -17.74 1.20 -7.88
CA TYR A 50 -17.41 1.17 -6.45
C TYR A 50 -16.93 2.54 -5.93
N LEU A 51 -16.11 3.25 -6.72
CA LEU A 51 -15.64 4.59 -6.33
C LEU A 51 -16.76 5.62 -6.33
N GLU A 52 -17.71 5.52 -7.26
CA GLU A 52 -18.91 6.36 -7.32
C GLU A 52 -19.78 6.13 -6.09
N GLN A 53 -20.05 4.89 -5.70
CA GLN A 53 -20.77 4.56 -4.45
C GLN A 53 -20.10 5.19 -3.21
N LEU A 54 -18.77 5.12 -3.11
CA LEU A 54 -18.03 5.75 -2.01
C LEU A 54 -18.06 7.29 -2.08
N ALA A 55 -17.98 7.86 -3.28
CA ALA A 55 -18.03 9.30 -3.49
C ALA A 55 -19.40 9.86 -3.07
N ASP A 56 -20.49 9.24 -3.53
CA ASP A 56 -21.87 9.59 -3.18
C ASP A 56 -22.09 9.53 -1.67
N LEU A 57 -21.56 8.51 -1.00
CA LEU A 57 -21.63 8.39 0.46
C LEU A 57 -20.83 9.49 1.17
N CYS A 58 -19.61 9.78 0.71
CA CYS A 58 -18.75 10.82 1.29
C CYS A 58 -19.33 12.22 1.09
N GLU A 59 -19.97 12.51 -0.05
CA GLU A 59 -20.66 13.76 -0.32
C GLU A 59 -21.95 13.89 0.49
N GLY A 60 -22.75 12.82 0.56
CA GLY A 60 -24.04 12.83 1.25
C GLY A 60 -23.95 12.89 2.78
N ARG A 61 -22.89 12.32 3.37
CA ARG A 61 -22.78 12.18 4.84
C ARG A 61 -21.44 12.67 5.42
N GLY A 62 -20.50 13.08 4.58
CA GLY A 62 -19.20 13.63 4.97
C GLY A 62 -19.00 15.05 4.43
N SER A 63 -17.74 15.42 4.22
CA SER A 63 -17.39 16.71 3.64
C SER A 63 -17.16 16.67 2.12
N GLY A 64 -17.30 15.50 1.49
CA GLY A 64 -16.89 15.27 0.08
C GLY A 64 -15.37 15.31 -0.15
N ILE A 65 -14.54 15.32 0.90
CA ILE A 65 -13.07 15.40 0.80
C ILE A 65 -12.47 14.06 1.19
N THR A 66 -11.50 13.59 0.42
CA THR A 66 -10.82 12.32 0.67
C THR A 66 -9.29 12.43 0.65
N ASN A 67 -8.62 11.44 1.24
CA ASN A 67 -7.27 11.08 0.83
C ASN A 67 -7.29 9.70 0.19
N MET A 68 -6.78 9.62 -1.04
CA MET A 68 -6.62 8.38 -1.82
C MET A 68 -5.13 8.13 -2.01
N HIS A 69 -4.42 7.58 -1.02
CA HIS A 69 -4.87 6.89 0.20
C HIS A 69 -4.14 7.42 1.44
N GLY A 70 -4.55 6.98 2.62
CA GLY A 70 -3.74 7.12 3.83
C GLY A 70 -2.43 6.32 3.72
N SER A 71 -1.36 6.78 4.37
CA SER A 71 -0.04 6.13 4.26
C SER A 71 0.01 4.70 4.79
N THR A 72 -0.99 4.22 5.55
CA THR A 72 -1.03 2.79 5.92
C THR A 72 -1.64 1.96 4.80
N GLY A 73 -2.65 2.49 4.10
CA GLY A 73 -3.35 1.83 3.00
C GLY A 73 -4.77 2.36 2.82
N ASP A 74 -5.42 2.76 3.92
CA ASP A 74 -6.85 3.06 4.01
C ASP A 74 -7.32 4.09 2.97
N ILE A 75 -8.53 3.89 2.46
CA ILE A 75 -9.32 5.01 1.92
C ILE A 75 -9.67 5.92 3.11
N VAL A 76 -9.58 7.23 2.91
CA VAL A 76 -9.81 8.20 3.99
C VAL A 76 -10.94 9.13 3.60
N PHE A 77 -12.06 9.06 4.32
CA PHE A 77 -13.05 10.13 4.31
C PHE A 77 -12.62 11.19 5.32
N LEU A 78 -12.33 12.40 4.83
CA LEU A 78 -11.70 13.46 5.60
C LEU A 78 -12.72 14.52 5.99
N GLY A 79 -13.45 14.28 7.08
CA GLY A 79 -14.39 15.22 7.63
C GLY A 79 -15.81 14.67 7.64
N SER A 80 -16.32 14.46 8.85
CA SER A 80 -17.75 14.26 9.12
C SER A 80 -18.04 14.63 10.59
N HIS A 81 -19.31 14.60 10.96
CA HIS A 81 -19.80 14.89 12.30
C HIS A 81 -20.11 13.60 13.06
N THR A 82 -20.04 13.62 14.40
CA THR A 82 -20.26 12.44 15.25
C THR A 82 -21.57 11.68 14.94
N PRO A 83 -22.73 12.35 14.74
CA PRO A 83 -23.97 11.64 14.45
C PRO A 83 -23.99 10.88 13.12
N GLN A 84 -23.08 11.19 12.19
CA GLN A 84 -23.01 10.52 10.88
C GLN A 84 -22.13 9.26 10.91
N LEU A 85 -21.40 8.98 12.00
CA LEU A 85 -20.45 7.87 12.03
C LEU A 85 -21.13 6.50 11.88
N GLU A 86 -22.19 6.26 12.66
CA GLU A 86 -22.98 5.02 12.57
C GLU A 86 -23.73 4.92 11.25
N GLU A 87 -24.23 6.05 10.74
CA GLU A 87 -24.91 6.13 9.46
C GLU A 87 -23.99 5.74 8.29
N ILE A 88 -22.79 6.32 8.25
CA ILE A 88 -21.78 5.99 7.24
C ILE A 88 -21.37 4.51 7.36
N PHE A 89 -21.17 4.02 8.59
CA PHE A 89 -20.80 2.64 8.82
C PHE A 89 -21.89 1.65 8.40
N TRP A 90 -23.16 1.99 8.65
CA TRP A 90 -24.30 1.21 8.21
C TRP A 90 -24.38 1.12 6.69
N GLU A 91 -24.25 2.25 5.97
CA GLU A 91 -24.24 2.28 4.50
C GLU A 91 -23.06 1.50 3.92
N LEU A 92 -21.85 1.68 4.47
CA LEU A 92 -20.66 0.94 4.04
C LEU A 92 -20.89 -0.57 4.15
N THR A 93 -21.40 -1.04 5.28
CA THR A 93 -21.56 -2.46 5.56
C THR A 93 -22.76 -3.10 4.84
N HIS A 94 -23.92 -2.43 4.81
CA HIS A 94 -25.15 -3.02 4.28
C HIS A 94 -25.30 -2.84 2.76
N ASN A 95 -24.80 -1.73 2.20
CA ASN A 95 -25.02 -1.39 0.79
C ASN A 95 -23.77 -1.52 -0.07
N ILE A 96 -22.57 -1.27 0.50
CA ILE A 96 -21.29 -1.30 -0.25
C ILE A 96 -20.49 -2.59 0.05
N ASN A 97 -20.89 -3.36 1.08
CA ASN A 97 -20.18 -4.54 1.57
C ASN A 97 -18.70 -4.23 1.89
N GLN A 98 -18.48 -3.14 2.62
CA GLN A 98 -17.17 -2.59 2.92
C GLN A 98 -17.04 -2.30 4.41
N ASP A 99 -15.88 -2.63 5.00
CA ASP A 99 -15.59 -2.38 6.41
C ASP A 99 -14.59 -1.23 6.61
N LEU A 100 -14.51 -0.75 7.85
CA LEU A 100 -13.56 0.23 8.33
C LEU A 100 -12.13 -0.33 8.40
N GLY A 101 -11.17 0.58 8.35
CA GLY A 101 -9.76 0.29 8.62
C GLY A 101 -9.40 0.35 10.11
N GLY A 102 -8.14 0.08 10.43
CA GLY A 102 -7.65 0.03 11.82
C GLY A 102 -7.11 1.36 12.37
N SER A 103 -7.38 1.64 13.64
CA SER A 103 -6.70 2.67 14.46
C SER A 103 -6.69 2.31 15.95
N GLY A 104 -5.67 2.72 16.70
CA GLY A 104 -5.52 2.38 18.13
C GLY A 104 -4.35 1.45 18.45
N GLY A 105 -4.38 0.80 19.61
CA GLY A 105 -3.42 -0.23 20.04
C GLY A 105 -3.79 -1.63 19.50
N ASN A 106 -3.86 -1.74 18.18
CA ASN A 106 -4.36 -2.90 17.44
C ASN A 106 -3.50 -3.19 16.21
N LEU A 107 -3.83 -4.29 15.52
CA LEU A 107 -3.47 -4.45 14.12
C LEU A 107 -4.04 -3.28 13.32
N ARG A 108 -3.23 -2.69 12.46
CA ARG A 108 -3.67 -1.69 11.48
C ARG A 108 -3.85 -2.36 10.14
N THR A 109 -4.62 -1.71 9.29
CA THR A 109 -4.91 -2.11 7.92
C THR A 109 -3.67 -2.61 7.19
N PRO A 110 -3.60 -3.90 6.85
CA PRO A 110 -2.51 -4.44 6.04
C PRO A 110 -2.50 -3.83 4.64
N SER A 111 -1.33 -3.81 4.01
CA SER A 111 -1.20 -3.34 2.63
C SER A 111 -0.11 -4.09 1.87
N ALA A 112 -0.33 -4.34 0.59
CA ALA A 112 0.60 -5.02 -0.30
C ALA A 112 1.06 -4.13 -1.46
N CYS A 113 2.22 -4.45 -2.05
CA CYS A 113 2.53 -4.02 -3.40
C CYS A 113 1.60 -4.71 -4.42
N LEU A 114 1.61 -4.27 -5.67
CA LEU A 114 0.75 -4.84 -6.72
C LEU A 114 1.07 -6.32 -7.03
N GLY A 115 2.27 -6.81 -6.69
CA GLY A 115 2.61 -8.23 -6.77
C GLY A 115 2.36 -8.83 -8.16
N MET A 116 1.83 -10.05 -8.18
CA MET A 116 1.64 -10.84 -9.41
C MET A 116 0.59 -10.27 -10.36
N SER A 117 -0.21 -9.26 -9.96
CA SER A 117 -1.23 -8.69 -10.86
C SER A 117 -0.62 -7.98 -12.06
N ARG A 118 0.59 -7.40 -11.91
CA ARG A 118 1.26 -6.63 -12.95
C ARG A 118 2.76 -6.45 -12.74
N CYS A 119 3.42 -7.38 -12.07
CA CYS A 119 4.88 -7.38 -11.92
C CYS A 119 5.42 -8.80 -12.10
N GLU A 120 6.32 -8.92 -13.07
CA GLU A 120 7.06 -10.14 -13.41
C GLU A 120 8.12 -10.52 -12.37
N TYR A 121 8.42 -9.63 -11.41
CA TYR A 121 9.36 -9.88 -10.32
C TYR A 121 8.71 -10.41 -9.03
N ALA A 122 7.38 -10.55 -9.00
CA ALA A 122 6.69 -10.97 -7.78
C ALA A 122 6.93 -12.46 -7.49
N CYS A 123 7.58 -12.76 -6.36
CA CYS A 123 7.89 -14.12 -5.92
C CYS A 123 6.73 -14.78 -5.14
N ILE A 124 5.81 -13.97 -4.60
CA ILE A 124 4.64 -14.42 -3.83
C ILE A 124 3.40 -13.65 -4.26
N ASP A 125 2.22 -14.24 -4.08
CA ASP A 125 0.94 -13.55 -4.27
C ASP A 125 0.67 -12.62 -3.08
N THR A 126 1.27 -11.43 -3.13
CA THR A 126 1.16 -10.43 -2.06
C THR A 126 -0.27 -9.98 -1.80
N GLN A 127 -1.10 -9.90 -2.85
CA GLN A 127 -2.46 -9.40 -2.72
C GLN A 127 -3.36 -10.44 -2.04
N ALA A 128 -3.23 -11.71 -2.41
CA ALA A 128 -3.96 -12.81 -1.77
C ALA A 128 -3.58 -12.96 -0.30
N ILE A 129 -2.27 -12.95 0.02
CA ILE A 129 -1.81 -13.02 1.42
C ILE A 129 -2.32 -11.82 2.23
N CYS A 130 -2.22 -10.61 1.67
CA CYS A 130 -2.71 -9.41 2.33
C CYS A 130 -4.22 -9.48 2.61
N HIS A 131 -5.02 -9.94 1.64
CA HIS A 131 -6.45 -10.10 1.82
C HIS A 131 -6.78 -11.16 2.87
N TYR A 132 -6.16 -12.34 2.76
CA TYR A 132 -6.34 -13.44 3.71
C TYR A 132 -6.03 -13.01 5.15
N MET A 133 -4.85 -12.44 5.40
CA MET A 133 -4.44 -11.99 6.74
C MET A 133 -5.32 -10.85 7.26
N THR A 134 -5.86 -10.00 6.39
CA THR A 134 -6.78 -8.95 6.80
C THR A 134 -8.11 -9.53 7.30
N ASN A 135 -8.62 -10.58 6.64
CA ASN A 135 -9.85 -11.24 7.04
C ASN A 135 -9.68 -12.16 8.26
N GLU A 136 -8.53 -12.86 8.34
CA GLU A 136 -8.23 -13.76 9.46
C GLU A 136 -8.16 -13.00 10.80
N TYR A 137 -7.50 -11.83 10.81
CA TYR A 137 -7.26 -11.05 12.03
C TYR A 137 -8.17 -9.82 12.15
N GLN A 138 -9.44 -9.95 11.75
CA GLN A 138 -10.44 -8.88 11.85
C GLN A 138 -10.65 -8.42 13.30
N ASP A 139 -10.69 -9.35 14.26
CA ASP A 139 -10.87 -9.00 15.68
C ASP A 139 -9.72 -8.13 16.17
N GLU A 140 -8.48 -8.55 15.91
CA GLU A 140 -7.28 -7.81 16.30
C GLU A 140 -7.12 -6.48 15.57
N LEU A 141 -7.77 -6.30 14.41
CA LEU A 141 -7.82 -5.02 13.70
C LEU A 141 -8.86 -4.08 14.29
N HIS A 142 -10.05 -4.58 14.61
CA HIS A 142 -11.17 -3.74 15.04
C HIS A 142 -11.24 -3.51 16.55
N ARG A 143 -10.68 -4.41 17.37
CA ARG A 143 -10.75 -4.39 18.84
C ARG A 143 -9.34 -4.34 19.45
N PRO A 144 -8.88 -3.16 19.89
CA PRO A 144 -7.55 -2.99 20.47
C PRO A 144 -7.25 -3.93 21.64
N ALA A 145 -6.42 -4.93 21.38
CA ALA A 145 -5.98 -5.94 22.35
C ALA A 145 -4.45 -5.94 22.57
N PHE A 146 -3.71 -5.08 21.86
CA PHE A 146 -2.24 -5.07 21.89
C PHE A 146 -1.70 -3.94 22.78
N PRO A 147 -0.47 -4.07 23.31
CA PRO A 147 0.17 -2.99 24.07
C PRO A 147 0.33 -1.70 23.25
N TYR A 148 0.49 -1.82 21.93
CA TYR A 148 0.52 -0.68 21.01
C TYR A 148 0.10 -1.08 19.60
N LYS A 149 0.28 -0.18 18.62
CA LYS A 149 -0.08 -0.44 17.22
C LYS A 149 0.82 -1.54 16.63
N PHE A 150 0.26 -2.35 15.73
CA PHE A 150 0.99 -3.36 14.96
C PHE A 150 0.58 -3.29 13.49
N LYS A 151 1.50 -3.54 12.56
CA LYS A 151 1.26 -3.42 11.11
C LYS A 151 1.87 -4.59 10.36
N PHE A 152 1.10 -5.10 9.40
CA PHE A 152 1.59 -5.99 8.35
C PHE A 152 1.79 -5.23 7.03
N LYS A 153 2.86 -5.58 6.29
CA LYS A 153 3.01 -5.19 4.88
C LYS A 153 3.69 -6.27 4.06
N PHE A 154 3.28 -6.38 2.80
CA PHE A 154 3.67 -7.48 1.92
C PHE A 154 4.31 -6.95 0.63
N ASP A 155 5.58 -7.25 0.43
CA ASP A 155 6.36 -6.94 -0.77
C ASP A 155 6.68 -8.22 -1.54
N GLY A 156 6.47 -8.19 -2.85
CA GLY A 156 6.63 -9.36 -3.71
C GLY A 156 8.09 -9.70 -4.01
N CYS A 157 8.99 -8.73 -3.82
CA CYS A 157 10.42 -8.87 -4.04
C CYS A 157 11.21 -7.81 -3.22
N PRO A 158 12.55 -7.88 -3.17
CA PRO A 158 13.39 -6.96 -2.41
C PRO A 158 13.34 -5.48 -2.85
N ASN A 159 12.78 -5.14 -4.02
CA ASN A 159 12.55 -3.75 -4.42
C ASN A 159 11.59 -3.00 -3.47
N CYS A 160 10.80 -3.74 -2.69
CA CYS A 160 10.09 -3.22 -1.53
C CYS A 160 9.14 -2.05 -1.87
N CYS A 161 8.34 -2.19 -2.93
CA CYS A 161 7.47 -1.12 -3.45
C CYS A 161 6.39 -0.61 -2.46
N VAL A 162 5.98 -1.41 -1.46
CA VAL A 162 5.10 -0.93 -0.37
C VAL A 162 5.89 -0.53 0.88
N ALA A 163 7.22 -0.64 0.83
CA ALA A 163 8.17 -0.29 1.88
C ALA A 163 7.89 -1.00 3.21
N SER A 164 7.59 -2.31 3.14
CA SER A 164 7.26 -3.12 4.32
C SER A 164 8.33 -3.04 5.40
N ILE A 165 9.61 -3.20 5.03
CA ILE A 165 10.74 -3.21 5.97
C ILE A 165 10.84 -1.93 6.81
N ALA A 166 10.34 -0.79 6.30
CA ALA A 166 10.43 0.50 6.96
C ALA A 166 9.11 0.95 7.63
N ARG A 167 7.97 0.38 7.22
CA ARG A 167 6.62 0.91 7.54
C ARG A 167 5.67 -0.15 8.09
N SER A 168 6.19 -1.30 8.51
CA SER A 168 5.45 -2.36 9.19
C SER A 168 6.25 -2.95 10.34
N ASP A 169 5.54 -3.45 11.34
CA ASP A 169 6.14 -4.14 12.48
C ASP A 169 6.49 -5.60 12.10
N LEU A 170 5.70 -6.20 11.19
CA LEU A 170 6.01 -7.46 10.54
C LEU A 170 5.98 -7.29 9.02
N SER A 171 7.16 -7.43 8.41
CA SER A 171 7.40 -7.30 6.97
C SER A 171 7.51 -8.68 6.33
N PHE A 172 6.80 -8.87 5.23
CA PHE A 172 6.88 -10.05 4.38
C PHE A 172 7.48 -9.64 3.05
N ILE A 173 8.64 -10.20 2.69
CA ILE A 173 9.36 -9.86 1.46
C ILE A 173 9.65 -11.16 0.70
N GLY A 174 9.06 -11.26 -0.50
CA GLY A 174 9.25 -12.40 -1.39
C GLY A 174 10.69 -12.50 -1.89
N THR A 175 11.15 -13.74 -2.08
CA THR A 175 12.44 -14.08 -2.69
C THR A 175 12.36 -15.48 -3.31
N TRP A 176 13.44 -15.94 -3.91
CA TRP A 176 13.62 -17.27 -4.47
C TRP A 176 14.84 -17.95 -3.83
N LYS A 177 15.04 -19.25 -4.09
CA LYS A 177 16.14 -20.04 -3.50
C LYS A 177 16.91 -20.87 -4.55
N ASP A 178 16.50 -20.79 -5.80
CA ASP A 178 17.13 -21.40 -6.96
C ASP A 178 17.92 -20.35 -7.77
N ASP A 179 18.43 -20.74 -8.94
CA ASP A 179 19.27 -19.88 -9.76
C ASP A 179 18.48 -18.77 -10.47
N ILE A 180 19.11 -17.61 -10.67
CA ILE A 180 18.58 -16.59 -11.59
C ILE A 180 18.55 -17.17 -13.02
N ARG A 181 17.35 -17.17 -13.60
CA ARG A 181 17.13 -17.62 -14.99
C ARG A 181 17.70 -16.60 -15.97
N MET A 182 18.49 -17.07 -16.94
CA MET A 182 19.21 -16.19 -17.86
C MET A 182 19.04 -16.60 -19.32
N ASP A 183 18.56 -15.65 -20.13
CA ASP A 183 18.47 -15.75 -21.58
C ASP A 183 19.63 -14.99 -22.23
N GLN A 184 20.58 -15.73 -22.81
CA GLN A 184 21.77 -15.17 -23.42
C GLN A 184 21.49 -14.40 -24.72
N GLU A 185 20.37 -14.68 -25.41
CA GLU A 185 19.97 -13.90 -26.58
C GLU A 185 19.48 -12.51 -26.14
N ALA A 186 18.67 -12.44 -25.10
CA ALA A 186 18.25 -11.17 -24.50
C ALA A 186 19.45 -10.36 -23.96
N VAL A 187 20.42 -11.00 -23.29
CA VAL A 187 21.66 -10.35 -22.84
C VAL A 187 22.39 -9.68 -24.01
N LYS A 188 22.55 -10.40 -25.14
CA LYS A 188 23.18 -9.84 -26.34
C LYS A 188 22.38 -8.70 -26.94
N ALA A 189 21.05 -8.76 -26.91
CA ALA A 189 20.19 -7.68 -27.38
C ALA A 189 20.33 -6.40 -26.52
N TYR A 190 20.56 -6.51 -25.21
CA TYR A 190 20.92 -5.36 -24.36
C TYR A 190 22.29 -4.79 -24.74
N VAL A 191 23.33 -5.64 -24.84
CA VAL A 191 24.70 -5.21 -25.20
C VAL A 191 24.74 -4.59 -26.60
N GLY A 192 23.95 -5.11 -27.55
CA GLY A 192 23.78 -4.58 -28.90
C GLY A 192 22.93 -3.30 -28.98
N GLY A 193 22.30 -2.88 -27.89
CA GLY A 193 21.48 -1.66 -27.81
C GLY A 193 20.06 -1.76 -28.36
N GLU A 194 19.62 -2.97 -28.74
CA GLU A 194 18.26 -3.30 -29.18
C GLU A 194 17.27 -3.14 -28.01
N LEU A 195 17.64 -3.64 -26.83
CA LEU A 195 16.89 -3.48 -25.59
C LEU A 195 17.47 -2.32 -24.76
N LYS A 196 16.59 -1.52 -24.13
CA LYS A 196 16.99 -0.40 -23.27
C LYS A 196 17.14 -0.85 -21.82
N SER A 197 18.27 -0.53 -21.21
CA SER A 197 18.55 -0.85 -19.80
C SER A 197 17.47 -0.28 -18.87
N ASN A 198 17.17 -1.02 -17.80
CA ASN A 198 16.18 -0.63 -16.77
C ASN A 198 14.81 -0.21 -17.37
N GLY A 199 14.34 -0.93 -18.40
CA GLY A 199 13.08 -0.62 -19.09
C GLY A 199 13.00 0.77 -19.71
N GLY A 200 14.15 1.43 -19.94
CA GLY A 200 14.20 2.80 -20.44
C GLY A 200 14.01 3.90 -19.38
N ALA A 201 14.10 3.58 -18.09
CA ALA A 201 13.90 4.53 -16.98
C ALA A 201 14.79 5.80 -17.06
N HIS A 202 15.93 5.73 -17.76
CA HIS A 202 16.91 6.81 -17.86
C HIS A 202 16.91 7.54 -19.22
N ALA A 203 15.92 7.29 -20.09
CA ALA A 203 15.88 7.83 -21.46
C ALA A 203 15.84 9.37 -21.56
N GLY A 204 15.55 10.08 -20.45
CA GLY A 204 15.51 11.54 -20.41
C GLY A 204 16.87 12.24 -20.40
N ARG A 205 17.98 11.49 -20.34
CA ARG A 205 19.35 12.02 -20.41
C ARG A 205 20.23 11.08 -21.24
N ASP A 206 21.19 11.65 -21.95
CA ASP A 206 22.23 10.87 -22.63
C ASP A 206 23.28 10.40 -21.60
N TRP A 207 23.35 9.08 -21.42
CA TRP A 207 24.32 8.39 -20.57
C TRP A 207 25.38 7.63 -21.38
N GLY A 208 25.31 7.69 -22.72
CA GLY A 208 26.06 6.81 -23.61
C GLY A 208 25.37 5.47 -23.87
N PRO A 209 25.99 4.60 -24.69
CA PRO A 209 25.51 3.25 -24.92
C PRO A 209 25.65 2.40 -23.64
N PHE A 210 24.76 1.41 -23.49
CA PHE A 210 24.77 0.49 -22.37
C PHE A 210 26.11 -0.26 -22.27
N ASP A 211 26.69 -0.26 -21.07
CA ASP A 211 27.92 -0.98 -20.74
C ASP A 211 27.63 -2.01 -19.66
N ILE A 212 27.46 -3.27 -20.04
CA ILE A 212 27.10 -4.37 -19.11
C ILE A 212 28.13 -4.58 -18.01
N GLN A 213 29.41 -4.28 -18.27
CA GLN A 213 30.45 -4.39 -17.26
C GLN A 213 30.23 -3.33 -16.18
N LYS A 214 30.11 -2.06 -16.58
CA LYS A 214 29.99 -0.93 -15.65
C LYS A 214 28.63 -0.82 -14.97
N GLU A 215 27.56 -1.16 -15.68
CA GLU A 215 26.18 -0.91 -15.23
C GLU A 215 25.53 -2.12 -14.54
N VAL A 216 26.15 -3.30 -14.62
CA VAL A 216 25.63 -4.53 -13.98
C VAL A 216 26.70 -5.26 -13.19
N VAL A 217 27.77 -5.72 -13.85
CA VAL A 217 28.78 -6.59 -13.21
C VAL A 217 29.52 -5.87 -12.09
N ASP A 218 30.08 -4.68 -12.37
CA ASP A 218 30.84 -3.87 -11.41
C ASP A 218 29.96 -3.29 -10.29
N LEU A 219 28.63 -3.35 -10.43
CA LEU A 219 27.65 -2.90 -9.44
C LEU A 219 27.02 -4.05 -8.65
N CYS A 220 27.35 -5.31 -8.98
CA CYS A 220 26.84 -6.46 -8.25
C CYS A 220 27.42 -6.47 -6.81
N PRO A 221 26.59 -6.32 -5.77
CA PRO A 221 27.10 -6.20 -4.40
C PRO A 221 27.73 -7.50 -3.87
N GLY A 222 27.36 -8.64 -4.45
CA GLY A 222 27.95 -9.94 -4.10
C GLY A 222 29.21 -10.28 -4.90
N GLU A 223 29.61 -9.43 -5.86
CA GLU A 223 30.74 -9.67 -6.77
C GLU A 223 30.70 -11.06 -7.45
N CYS A 224 29.49 -11.59 -7.66
CA CYS A 224 29.27 -12.97 -8.13
C CYS A 224 28.90 -13.07 -9.62
N MET A 225 28.96 -11.96 -10.35
CA MET A 225 28.65 -11.91 -11.79
C MET A 225 29.94 -11.84 -12.61
N ALA A 226 29.95 -12.49 -13.78
CA ALA A 226 31.07 -12.44 -14.72
C ALA A 226 30.58 -12.28 -16.16
N TRP A 227 31.25 -11.41 -16.92
CA TRP A 227 31.02 -11.20 -18.35
C TRP A 227 32.32 -11.44 -19.14
N ASP A 228 32.31 -12.40 -20.07
CA ASP A 228 33.50 -12.77 -20.86
C ASP A 228 33.59 -12.07 -22.23
N GLY A 229 32.65 -11.15 -22.51
CA GLY A 229 32.47 -10.53 -23.83
C GLY A 229 31.45 -11.24 -24.73
N SER A 230 30.93 -12.39 -24.32
CA SER A 230 29.93 -13.18 -25.07
C SER A 230 28.79 -13.71 -24.21
N LYS A 231 29.07 -14.15 -22.98
CA LYS A 231 28.13 -14.76 -22.04
C LYS A 231 28.23 -14.10 -20.67
N LEU A 232 27.05 -13.87 -20.08
CA LEU A 232 26.92 -13.46 -18.69
C LEU A 232 26.75 -14.71 -17.82
N ALA A 233 27.45 -14.77 -16.69
CA ALA A 233 27.34 -15.85 -15.71
C ALA A 233 27.11 -15.25 -14.30
N ILE A 234 26.44 -16.03 -13.44
CA ILE A 234 26.16 -15.69 -12.04
C ILE A 234 26.49 -16.92 -11.19
N ASP A 235 27.29 -16.73 -10.15
CA ASP A 235 27.47 -17.71 -9.06
C ASP A 235 26.39 -17.47 -8.00
N ASN A 236 25.36 -18.33 -7.99
CA ASN A 236 24.11 -18.13 -7.20
C ASN A 236 24.23 -18.64 -5.77
#